data_AF-A0A661WVK3-F1
#
_entry.id   AF-A0A661WVK3-F1
#
_cell.length_a   1.000
_cell.length_b   1.000
_cell.length_c   1.000
_cell.angle_alpha   90.00
_cell.angle_beta   90.00
_cell.angle_gamma   90.00
#
_symmetry.space_group_name_H-M   'P 1'
#
loop_
_entity.id
_entity.type
_entity.pdbx_description
1 polymer ?
#
loop_
_entity_poly.entity_id
_entity_poly.type
_entity_poly.pdbx_seq_one_letter_code
_entity_poly.pdbx_strand_id
1 'polypeptide(L)'
;MMSRISQLPSVNIQKLQGSGSSSIAKAGKEKPAETKDFGDTIGEFVKAVNDSQKTAAQEASNVIQGKSQNLHQAMATLEEAKLSFQLMVEIRNKLLESYQELERMQV
;
A
#
# COMPACT_ATOMS: atom_id res chain seq x y z
N MET A 1 -19.23 -68.89 -15.99
CA MET A 1 -18.57 -67.61 -16.35
C MET A 1 -19.05 -66.55 -15.38
N MET A 2 -18.43 -66.48 -14.19
CA MET A 2 -18.88 -65.66 -13.07
C MET A 2 -18.06 -64.37 -12.93
N SER A 3 -18.80 -63.28 -12.72
CA SER A 3 -18.50 -61.97 -12.11
C SER A 3 -17.04 -61.55 -11.89
N ARG A 4 -16.58 -60.60 -12.70
CA ARG A 4 -15.54 -59.63 -12.33
C ARG A 4 -16.20 -58.29 -11.99
N ILE A 5 -16.51 -58.06 -10.71
CA ILE A 5 -16.76 -56.73 -10.15
C ILE A 5 -16.08 -56.70 -8.76
N SER A 6 -15.58 -55.52 -8.38
CA SER A 6 -14.93 -55.19 -7.10
C SER A 6 -13.41 -55.40 -6.99
N GLN A 7 -12.67 -54.49 -7.60
CA GLN A 7 -11.41 -53.99 -7.04
C GLN A 7 -11.61 -52.51 -6.70
N LEU A 8 -11.97 -52.24 -5.45
CA LEU A 8 -11.90 -50.91 -4.85
C LEU A 8 -10.54 -50.80 -4.14
N PRO A 9 -9.81 -49.69 -4.27
CA PRO A 9 -8.61 -49.47 -3.49
C PRO A 9 -8.98 -49.31 -2.01
N SER A 10 -8.33 -50.09 -1.15
CA SER A 10 -8.46 -50.01 0.30
C SER A 10 -8.08 -48.61 0.78
N VAL A 11 -9.07 -47.83 1.24
CA VAL A 11 -8.81 -46.55 1.89
C VAL A 11 -8.12 -46.84 3.22
N ASN A 12 -6.83 -46.53 3.28
CA ASN A 12 -6.01 -46.68 4.46
C ASN A 12 -6.36 -45.58 5.47
N ILE A 13 -7.27 -45.92 6.39
CA ILE A 13 -7.82 -45.05 7.43
C ILE A 13 -6.76 -44.66 8.49
N GLN A 14 -5.57 -45.27 8.46
CA GLN A 14 -4.50 -45.02 9.43
C GLN A 14 -3.77 -43.68 9.20
N LYS A 15 -3.91 -43.05 8.02
CA LYS A 15 -3.24 -41.75 7.72
C LYS A 15 -4.03 -40.53 8.21
N LEU A 16 -5.21 -40.71 8.81
CA LEU A 16 -6.06 -39.60 9.27
C LEU A 16 -6.07 -39.41 10.80
N GLN A 17 -5.29 -40.20 11.54
CA GLN A 17 -5.22 -40.11 13.01
C GLN A 17 -3.76 -39.93 13.45
N GLY A 18 -3.16 -38.80 13.11
CA GLY A 18 -1.74 -38.52 13.44
C GLY A 18 -1.27 -37.08 13.27
N SER A 19 -2.16 -36.11 13.02
CA SER A 19 -1.75 -34.71 12.88
C SER A 19 -2.87 -33.74 13.30
N GLY A 20 -3.45 -33.98 14.48
CA GLY A 20 -4.48 -33.12 15.07
C GLY A 20 -4.05 -32.40 16.36
N SER A 21 -2.84 -32.67 16.87
CA SER A 21 -2.43 -32.23 18.22
C SER A 21 -0.97 -31.80 18.32
N SER A 22 -0.44 -31.12 17.30
CA SER A 22 0.84 -30.41 17.42
C SER A 22 0.96 -29.36 16.31
N SER A 23 0.27 -28.23 16.46
CA SER A 23 0.57 -26.97 15.73
C SER A 23 -0.09 -25.72 16.31
N ILE A 24 -0.76 -25.75 17.47
CA ILE A 24 -1.26 -24.53 18.14
C ILE A 24 -0.12 -23.79 18.90
N ALA A 25 1.11 -23.91 18.43
CA ALA A 25 2.27 -23.27 19.05
C ALA A 25 3.22 -22.66 18.00
N LYS A 26 2.68 -22.01 16.94
CA LYS A 26 3.42 -21.02 16.13
C LYS A 26 2.55 -20.35 15.04
N ALA A 27 1.69 -19.42 15.45
CA ALA A 27 1.15 -18.38 14.56
C ALA A 27 0.54 -17.29 15.46
N GLY A 28 0.96 -16.04 15.45
CA GLY A 28 2.07 -15.39 14.76
C GLY A 28 2.79 -14.50 15.76
N LYS A 29 4.09 -14.35 15.54
CA LYS A 29 4.75 -13.14 16.01
C LYS A 29 4.04 -12.01 15.28
N GLU A 30 3.27 -11.20 15.99
CA GLU A 30 3.03 -9.83 15.54
C GLU A 30 4.42 -9.27 15.26
N LYS A 31 4.70 -9.09 13.97
CA LYS A 31 5.89 -8.36 13.53
C LYS A 31 5.84 -7.06 14.34
N PRO A 32 6.91 -6.68 15.06
CA PRO A 32 6.92 -5.37 15.70
C PRO A 32 6.52 -4.40 14.60
N ALA A 33 5.43 -3.66 14.79
CA ALA A 33 5.13 -2.56 13.90
C ALA A 33 6.39 -1.70 13.91
N GLU A 34 7.15 -1.72 12.81
CA GLU A 34 8.25 -0.79 12.64
C GLU A 34 7.60 0.58 12.78
N THR A 35 7.87 1.24 13.90
CA THR A 35 7.47 2.62 14.12
C THR A 35 8.19 3.41 13.05
N LYS A 36 7.52 3.61 11.92
CA LYS A 36 8.07 4.36 10.82
C LYS A 36 8.36 5.75 11.34
N ASP A 37 9.60 6.21 11.15
CA ASP A 37 9.96 7.52 11.64
C ASP A 37 9.06 8.57 10.99
N PHE A 38 8.76 9.63 11.74
CA PHE A 38 7.94 10.71 11.22
C PHE A 38 8.61 11.34 9.98
N GLY A 39 9.94 11.44 9.97
CA GLY A 39 10.72 11.89 8.82
C GLY A 39 10.52 11.02 7.59
N ASP A 40 10.49 9.70 7.76
CA ASP A 40 10.24 8.75 6.66
C ASP A 40 8.81 8.87 6.09
N THR A 41 7.85 9.25 6.94
CA THR A 41 6.45 9.49 6.54
C THR A 41 6.32 10.76 5.70
N ILE A 42 6.97 11.85 6.13
CA ILE A 42 7.04 13.08 5.34
C ILE A 42 7.81 12.83 4.03
N GLY A 43 8.91 12.10 4.07
CA GLY A 43 9.72 11.77 2.88
C GLY A 43 8.95 10.97 1.84
N GLU A 44 8.15 9.99 2.26
CA GLU A 44 7.24 9.27 1.36
C GLU A 44 6.13 10.16 0.80
N PHE A 45 5.56 11.04 1.62
CA PHE A 45 4.53 11.97 1.16
C PHE A 45 5.06 12.92 0.07
N VAL A 46 6.26 13.46 0.23
CA VAL A 46 6.91 14.31 -0.78
C VAL A 46 7.14 13.54 -2.09
N LYS A 47 7.58 12.28 -2.00
CA LYS A 47 7.73 11.42 -3.20
C LYS A 47 6.38 11.18 -3.88
N ALA A 48 5.34 10.87 -3.11
CA ALA A 48 4.00 10.65 -3.64
C ALA A 48 3.45 11.89 -4.37
N VAL A 49 3.66 13.09 -3.83
CA VAL A 49 3.26 14.34 -4.48
C VAL A 49 4.02 14.55 -5.79
N ASN A 50 5.33 14.29 -5.82
CA ASN A 50 6.14 14.39 -7.03
C ASN A 50 5.68 13.39 -8.11
N ASP A 51 5.39 12.16 -7.72
CA ASP A 51 4.92 11.13 -8.65
C ASP A 51 3.52 11.45 -9.19
N SER A 52 2.64 11.99 -8.34
CA SER A 52 1.32 12.49 -8.74
C SER A 52 1.44 13.63 -9.75
N GLN A 53 2.31 14.61 -9.50
CA GLN A 53 2.57 15.71 -10.44
C GLN A 53 3.06 15.20 -11.81
N LYS A 54 4.02 14.26 -11.80
CA LYS A 54 4.58 13.68 -13.03
C LYS A 54 3.51 12.92 -13.83
N THR A 55 2.69 12.12 -13.13
CA THR A 55 1.59 11.37 -13.73
C THR A 55 0.57 12.32 -14.35
N ALA A 56 0.17 13.36 -13.62
CA ALA A 56 -0.77 14.36 -14.11
C ALA A 56 -0.25 15.11 -15.35
N ALA A 57 1.03 15.49 -15.36
CA ALA A 57 1.66 16.13 -16.52
C ALA A 57 1.68 15.20 -17.75
N GLN A 58 1.90 13.91 -17.52
CA GLN A 58 1.95 12.90 -18.57
C GLN A 58 0.56 12.63 -19.16
N GLU A 59 -0.47 12.49 -18.32
CA GLU A 59 -1.86 12.35 -18.74
C GLU A 59 -2.36 13.59 -19.50
N ALA A 60 -2.04 14.79 -19.00
CA ALA A 60 -2.35 16.04 -19.69
C ALA A 60 -1.71 16.08 -21.09
N SER A 61 -0.44 15.69 -21.19
CA SER A 61 0.29 15.63 -22.46
C SER A 61 -0.30 14.61 -23.43
N ASN A 62 -0.73 13.45 -22.92
CA ASN A 62 -1.37 12.40 -23.73
C ASN A 62 -2.70 12.87 -24.31
N VAL A 63 -3.49 13.61 -23.54
CA VAL A 63 -4.77 14.16 -24.00
C VAL A 63 -4.56 15.27 -25.04
N ILE A 64 -3.62 16.20 -24.81
CA ILE A 64 -3.31 17.28 -25.76
C ILE A 64 -2.80 16.71 -27.10
N GLN A 65 -2.01 15.62 -27.05
CA GLN A 65 -1.51 14.95 -28.25
C GLN A 65 -2.57 14.08 -28.96
N GLY A 66 -3.80 14.01 -28.45
CA GLY A 66 -4.87 13.17 -29.00
C GLY A 66 -4.64 11.66 -28.80
N LYS A 67 -3.66 11.27 -27.96
CA LYS A 67 -3.34 9.87 -27.63
C LYS A 67 -4.31 9.26 -26.62
N SER A 68 -5.04 10.09 -25.88
CA SER A 68 -6.05 9.69 -24.92
C SER A 68 -7.33 10.52 -25.11
N GLN A 69 -8.49 9.86 -25.16
CA GLN A 69 -9.79 10.54 -25.16
C GLN A 69 -10.33 10.83 -23.76
N ASN A 70 -9.61 10.39 -22.71
CA ASN A 70 -10.05 10.56 -21.33
C ASN A 70 -9.61 11.91 -20.75
N LEU A 71 -10.05 13.01 -21.38
CA LEU A 71 -9.82 14.38 -20.89
C LEU A 71 -10.28 14.54 -19.44
N HIS A 72 -11.41 13.92 -19.08
CA HIS A 72 -11.95 13.99 -17.73
C HIS A 72 -11.00 13.39 -16.70
N GLN A 73 -10.41 12.23 -16.99
CA GLN A 73 -9.44 11.59 -16.11
C GLN A 73 -8.19 12.43 -15.97
N ALA A 74 -7.64 12.96 -17.07
CA ALA A 74 -6.45 13.82 -17.02
C ALA A 74 -6.70 15.09 -16.19
N MET A 75 -7.87 15.72 -16.31
CA MET A 75 -8.24 16.87 -15.50
C MET A 75 -8.42 16.51 -14.02
N ALA A 76 -9.00 15.35 -13.72
CA ALA A 76 -9.11 14.86 -12.35
C ALA A 76 -7.74 14.63 -11.71
N THR A 77 -6.82 13.96 -12.43
CA THR A 77 -5.45 13.71 -11.95
C THR A 77 -4.66 15.00 -11.77
N LEU A 78 -4.87 16.01 -12.62
CA LEU A 78 -4.29 17.35 -12.45
C LEU A 78 -4.80 18.04 -11.19
N GLU A 79 -6.10 18.00 -10.92
CA GLU A 79 -6.67 18.63 -9.72
C GLU A 79 -6.23 17.90 -8.45
N GLU A 80 -6.15 16.56 -8.48
CA GLU A 80 -5.62 15.75 -7.38
C GLU A 80 -4.15 16.08 -7.07
N ALA A 81 -3.31 16.18 -8.11
CA ALA A 81 -1.90 16.57 -7.95
C ALA A 81 -1.76 17.98 -7.35
N LYS A 82 -2.61 18.93 -7.79
CA LYS A 82 -2.63 20.29 -7.27
C LYS A 82 -3.05 20.34 -5.80
N LEU A 83 -4.11 19.64 -5.41
CA LEU A 83 -4.57 19.57 -4.03
C LEU A 83 -3.50 18.94 -3.13
N SER A 84 -2.89 17.84 -3.58
CA SER A 84 -1.83 17.14 -2.85
C SER A 84 -0.60 18.04 -2.63
N PHE A 85 -0.26 18.85 -3.63
CA PHE A 85 0.82 19.83 -3.52
C PHE A 85 0.48 20.95 -2.51
N GLN A 86 -0.75 21.48 -2.55
CA GLN A 86 -1.19 22.49 -1.57
C GLN A 86 -1.08 21.95 -0.14
N LEU A 87 -1.53 20.72 0.08
CA LEU A 87 -1.39 20.05 1.38
C LEU A 87 0.08 19.91 1.80
N MET A 88 0.99 19.58 0.87
CA MET A 88 2.43 19.51 1.14
C MET A 88 3.02 20.84 1.61
N VAL A 89 2.61 21.95 0.99
CA VAL A 89 3.05 23.30 1.36
C VAL A 89 2.60 23.63 2.78
N GLU A 90 1.34 23.32 3.13
CA GLU A 90 0.84 23.53 4.49
C GLU A 90 1.60 22.68 5.52
N ILE A 91 1.85 21.42 5.21
CA ILE A 91 2.65 20.54 6.07
C ILE A 91 4.07 21.11 6.24
N ARG A 92 4.72 21.56 5.16
CA ARG A 92 6.04 22.21 5.22
C ARG A 92 6.01 23.42 6.16
N ASN A 93 5.03 24.30 6.02
CA ASN A 93 4.89 25.48 6.85
C ASN A 93 4.70 25.08 8.33
N LYS A 94 3.82 24.12 8.60
CA LYS A 94 3.56 23.63 9.96
C LYS A 94 4.79 23.02 10.61
N LEU A 95 5.61 22.30 9.85
CA LEU A 95 6.86 21.73 10.35
C LEU A 95 7.87 22.82 10.71
N LEU A 96 7.99 23.85 9.87
CA LEU A 96 8.85 25.00 10.15
C LEU A 96 8.39 25.77 11.40
N GLU A 97 7.09 26.02 11.52
CA GLU A 97 6.50 26.64 12.72
C GLU A 97 6.74 25.79 13.97
N SER A 98 6.53 24.47 13.89
CA SER A 98 6.70 23.58 15.03
C SER A 98 8.17 23.54 15.46
N TYR A 99 9.11 23.55 14.52
CA TYR A 99 10.54 23.68 14.83
C TYR A 99 10.85 25.01 15.54
N GLN A 100 10.34 26.12 15.03
CA GLN A 100 10.53 27.45 15.63
C GLN A 100 9.93 27.54 17.04
N GLU A 101 8.78 26.92 17.29
CA GLU A 101 8.14 26.93 18.60
C GLU A 101 8.93 26.11 19.64
N LEU A 102 9.51 24.98 19.24
CA LEU A 102 10.40 24.18 20.10
C LEU A 102 11.63 24.99 20.53
N GLU A 103 12.21 25.80 19.64
CA GLU A 103 13.34 26.69 19.99
C GLU A 103 12.92 27.81 20.95
N ARG A 104 11.72 28.40 20.77
CA ARG A 104 11.20 29.44 21.68
C ARG A 104 10.89 28.94 23.08
N MET A 105 10.61 27.65 23.25
CA MET A 105 10.38 27.04 24.56
C MET A 105 11.67 26.74 25.34
N GLN A 106 12.82 26.64 24.68
CA GLN A 106 14.09 26.25 25.31
C GLN A 106 14.97 27.43 25.76
N VAL A 107 14.49 28.67 25.62
CA VAL A 107 15.16 29.88 26.15
C VAL A 107 14.58 30.33 27.48
#